data_AF-A0A6B3CY50-F1
#
_entry.id   AF-A0A6B3CY50-F1
#
_cell.length_a   1.000
_cell.length_b   1.000
_cell.length_c   1.000
_cell.angle_alpha   90.00
_cell.angle_beta   90.00
_cell.angle_gamma   90.00
#
_symmetry.space_group_name_H-M   'P 1'
#
loop_
_entity.id
_entity.type
_entity.pdbx_description
1 polymer ?
#
loop_
_entity_poly.entity_id
_entity_poly.type
_entity_poly.pdbx_seq_one_letter_code
_entity_poly.pdbx_strand_id
1 'polypeptide(L)'
;DKNRSNGDLWVQIGADDALVAFHALRAIQRDAGTAARVRWQMNGFNRSPGATARPMTARNLMGQVDGTRNPKPADADFDERVFVPEESGSGKGGSAWMANGSYAVVRRIR
;
A
#
# COMPACT_ATOMS: atom_id res chain seq x y z
N ASP A 1 -8.17 2.70 -17.86
CA ASP A 1 -7.91 4.10 -18.18
C ASP A 1 -6.42 4.38 -18.00
N LYS A 2 -5.68 4.65 -19.09
CA LYS A 2 -4.21 4.82 -19.07
C LYS A 2 -3.77 6.05 -18.28
N ASN A 3 -4.59 7.10 -18.22
CA ASN A 3 -4.26 8.33 -17.49
C ASN A 3 -4.35 8.11 -15.97
N ARG A 4 -5.05 7.06 -15.53
CA ARG A 4 -5.19 6.63 -14.14
C ARG A 4 -4.43 5.34 -13.83
N SER A 5 -3.35 5.08 -14.56
CA SER A 5 -2.50 3.90 -14.40
C SER A 5 -1.03 4.31 -14.52
N ASN A 6 -0.16 3.50 -13.90
CA ASN A 6 1.29 3.67 -13.86
C ASN A 6 1.72 5.03 -13.26
N GLY A 7 3.00 5.34 -13.32
CA GLY A 7 3.57 6.58 -12.79
C GLY A 7 5.03 6.32 -12.40
N ASP A 8 5.83 7.38 -12.34
CA ASP A 8 7.25 7.26 -12.04
C ASP A 8 7.49 6.97 -10.55
N LEU A 9 6.65 7.57 -9.70
CA LEU A 9 6.65 7.39 -8.25
C LEU A 9 5.23 7.12 -7.76
N TRP A 10 5.12 6.33 -6.70
CA TRP A 10 3.86 6.02 -6.03
C TRP A 10 3.99 6.20 -4.53
N VAL A 11 2.96 6.76 -3.91
CA VAL A 11 2.88 7.01 -2.47
C VAL A 11 1.55 6.49 -1.96
N GLN A 12 1.58 5.70 -0.88
CA GLN A 12 0.40 5.27 -0.15
C GLN A 12 0.28 6.04 1.16
N ILE A 13 -0.89 6.62 1.41
CA ILE A 13 -1.18 7.36 2.64
C ILE A 13 -2.42 6.71 3.26
N GLY A 14 -2.32 6.34 4.54
CA GLY A 14 -3.42 5.79 5.32
C GLY A 14 -3.39 6.36 6.74
N ALA A 15 -4.56 6.71 7.25
CA ALA A 15 -4.76 7.09 8.65
C ALA A 15 -6.19 6.74 9.05
N ASP A 16 -6.43 6.55 10.36
CA ASP A 16 -7.76 6.34 10.91
C ASP A 16 -8.58 7.63 10.99
N ASP A 17 -7.91 8.79 10.88
CA ASP A 17 -8.52 10.12 10.82
C ASP A 17 -8.33 10.77 9.44
N ALA A 18 -9.42 11.30 8.89
CA ALA A 18 -9.43 11.87 7.54
C ALA A 18 -8.62 13.18 7.43
N LEU A 19 -8.57 13.99 8.49
CA LEU A 19 -7.79 15.23 8.50
C LEU A 19 -6.29 14.94 8.55
N VAL A 20 -5.88 13.93 9.31
CA VAL A 20 -4.48 13.46 9.34
C VAL A 20 -4.06 12.95 7.96
N ALA A 21 -4.87 12.10 7.33
CA ALA A 21 -4.60 11.62 5.97
C ALA A 21 -4.50 12.77 4.96
N PHE A 22 -5.42 13.74 5.04
CA PHE A 22 -5.42 14.89 4.14
C PHE A 22 -4.21 15.81 4.37
N HIS A 23 -3.82 16.02 5.62
CA HIS A 23 -2.63 16.81 5.96
C HIS A 23 -1.36 16.17 5.37
N ALA A 24 -1.20 14.85 5.53
CA ALA A 24 -0.07 14.11 4.97
C ALA A 24 -0.03 14.21 3.43
N LEU A 25 -1.19 14.05 2.77
CA LEU A 25 -1.30 14.22 1.32
C LEU A 25 -0.83 15.63 0.89
N ARG A 26 -1.29 16.67 1.60
CA ARG A 26 -0.94 18.06 1.27
C ARG A 26 0.53 18.37 1.54
N ALA A 27 1.14 17.77 2.57
CA ALA A 27 2.56 17.90 2.85
C ALA A 27 3.40 17.29 1.71
N ILE A 28 3.14 16.02 1.36
CA ILE A 28 3.88 15.32 0.28
C ILE A 28 3.70 16.02 -1.07
N GLN A 29 2.50 16.49 -1.37
CA GLN A 29 2.25 17.23 -2.61
C GLN A 29 3.03 18.56 -2.65
N ARG A 30 3.25 19.21 -1.50
CA ARG A 30 4.09 20.43 -1.42
C ARG A 30 5.57 20.10 -1.57
N ASP A 31 6.05 19.03 -0.94
CA ASP A 31 7.46 18.61 -1.02
C ASP A 31 7.89 18.21 -2.43
N ALA A 32 6.95 17.70 -3.24
CA ALA A 32 7.20 17.45 -4.67
C ALA A 32 7.62 18.70 -5.46
N GLY A 33 7.22 19.89 -5.00
CA GLY A 33 7.62 21.18 -5.56
C GLY A 33 7.46 21.24 -7.09
N THR A 34 8.55 21.59 -7.77
CA THR A 34 8.64 21.59 -9.24
C THR A 34 9.23 20.29 -9.81
N ALA A 35 9.69 19.38 -8.95
CA ALA A 35 10.36 18.15 -9.36
C ALA A 35 9.38 17.08 -9.88
N ALA A 36 8.15 17.06 -9.37
CA ALA A 36 7.13 16.10 -9.79
C ALA A 36 5.72 16.72 -9.84
N ARG A 37 4.84 16.08 -10.61
CA ARG A 37 3.42 16.45 -10.71
C ARG A 37 2.52 15.26 -10.39
N VAL A 38 1.33 15.55 -9.86
CA VAL A 38 0.31 14.51 -9.61
C VAL A 38 -0.20 13.96 -10.93
N ARG A 39 0.02 12.67 -11.16
CA ARG A 39 -0.49 11.96 -12.35
C ARG A 39 -1.94 11.50 -12.16
N TRP A 40 -2.21 10.86 -11.02
CA TRP A 40 -3.55 10.46 -10.59
C TRP A 40 -3.57 10.35 -9.07
N GLN A 41 -4.76 10.42 -8.51
CA GLN A 41 -5.01 10.23 -7.08
C GLN A 41 -6.26 9.36 -6.90
N MET A 42 -6.25 8.51 -5.86
CA MET A 42 -7.42 7.72 -5.47
C MET A 42 -7.61 7.85 -3.96
N ASN A 43 -8.86 8.11 -3.55
CA ASN A 43 -9.25 8.12 -2.15
C ASN A 43 -9.90 6.78 -1.81
N GLY A 44 -9.58 6.23 -0.64
CA GLY A 44 -10.16 5.02 -0.11
C GLY A 44 -10.63 5.22 1.32
N PHE A 45 -11.48 4.32 1.79
CA PHE A 45 -11.92 4.27 3.19
C PHE A 45 -12.01 2.81 3.60
N ASN A 46 -11.90 2.55 4.90
CA ASN A 46 -12.15 1.25 5.48
C ASN A 46 -12.93 1.44 6.79
N ARG A 47 -13.31 0.34 7.44
CA ARG A 47 -14.00 0.36 8.73
C ARG A 47 -13.16 1.14 9.77
N SER A 48 -13.78 2.11 10.44
CA SER A 48 -13.16 2.85 11.54
C SER A 48 -12.89 1.93 12.75
N PRO A 49 -11.78 2.14 13.48
CA PRO A 49 -11.54 1.49 14.76
C PRO A 49 -12.73 1.67 15.73
N GLY A 50 -13.09 0.63 16.47
CA GLY A 50 -14.22 0.66 17.41
C GLY A 50 -15.61 0.42 16.81
N ALA A 51 -15.75 0.35 15.48
CA ALA A 51 -17.03 0.04 14.82
C ALA A 51 -17.52 -1.41 15.06
N THR A 52 -16.66 -2.30 15.55
CA THR A 52 -17.01 -3.66 15.95
C THR A 52 -16.65 -3.89 17.41
N ALA A 53 -17.48 -4.67 18.13
CA ALA A 53 -17.27 -4.97 19.55
C ALA A 53 -15.95 -5.71 19.84
N ARG A 54 -15.35 -6.35 18.82
CA ARG A 54 -14.04 -7.01 18.86
C ARG A 54 -13.29 -6.74 17.55
N PRO A 55 -11.96 -6.86 17.50
CA PRO A 55 -11.21 -6.83 16.25
C PRO A 55 -11.73 -7.94 15.32
N MET A 56 -12.23 -7.54 14.15
CA MET A 56 -12.79 -8.45 13.16
C MET A 56 -12.22 -8.11 11.79
N THR A 57 -12.04 -9.12 10.95
CA THR A 57 -11.68 -8.95 9.54
C THR A 57 -12.62 -7.94 8.87
N ALA A 58 -12.05 -7.09 8.02
CA ALA A 58 -12.78 -6.06 7.31
C ALA A 58 -13.79 -6.68 6.33
N ARG A 59 -14.71 -5.85 5.84
CA ARG A 59 -15.62 -6.21 4.75
C ARG A 59 -15.42 -5.28 3.56
N ASN A 60 -15.58 -5.81 2.36
CA ASN A 60 -15.58 -5.02 1.14
C ASN A 60 -16.99 -4.48 0.83
N LEU A 61 -17.12 -3.67 -0.23
CA LEU A 61 -18.40 -3.05 -0.64
C LEU A 61 -19.44 -4.06 -1.15
N MET A 62 -19.04 -5.30 -1.47
CA MET A 62 -19.96 -6.39 -1.79
C MET A 62 -20.48 -7.11 -0.53
N GLY A 63 -20.06 -6.66 0.66
CA GLY A 63 -20.46 -7.21 1.94
C GLY A 63 -19.70 -8.46 2.38
N GLN A 64 -18.70 -8.90 1.63
CA GLN A 64 -17.92 -10.11 1.94
C GLN A 64 -16.84 -9.81 2.99
N VAL A 65 -16.48 -10.81 3.79
CA VAL A 65 -15.30 -10.73 4.67
C VAL A 65 -14.04 -10.82 3.80
N ASP A 66 -13.14 -9.85 3.91
CA ASP A 66 -12.00 -9.68 3.03
C ASP A 66 -10.68 -9.62 3.81
N GLY A 67 -9.74 -10.51 3.49
CA GLY A 67 -8.42 -10.62 4.14
C GLY A 67 -8.21 -11.81 5.10
N THR A 68 -9.14 -12.76 5.19
CA THR A 68 -9.06 -13.89 6.16
C THR A 68 -7.84 -14.81 5.95
N ARG A 69 -7.45 -15.07 4.70
CA ARG A 69 -6.33 -15.98 4.35
C ARG A 69 -5.08 -15.24 3.89
N ASN A 70 -4.88 -13.98 4.30
CA ASN A 70 -3.63 -13.29 4.02
C ASN A 70 -2.47 -13.95 4.78
N PRO A 71 -1.26 -14.01 4.20
CA PRO A 71 -0.05 -14.35 4.93
C PRO A 71 0.07 -13.47 6.18
N LYS A 72 0.41 -14.08 7.31
CA LYS A 72 0.56 -13.38 8.59
C LYS A 72 2.05 -13.20 8.88
N PRO A 73 2.47 -12.09 9.50
CA PRO A 73 3.85 -11.91 9.93
C PRO A 73 4.39 -13.01 10.87
N ALA A 74 3.51 -13.76 11.52
CA ALA A 74 3.89 -14.89 12.37
C ALA A 74 4.11 -16.21 11.60
N ASP A 75 3.78 -16.26 10.30
CA ASP A 75 3.97 -17.45 9.47
C ASP A 75 5.46 -17.58 9.10
N ALA A 76 6.00 -18.80 9.15
CA ALA A 76 7.43 -19.04 8.94
C ALA A 76 7.92 -18.70 7.51
N ASP A 77 7.01 -18.65 6.53
CA ASP A 77 7.28 -18.34 5.13
C ASP A 77 6.84 -16.93 4.72
N PHE A 78 6.50 -16.07 5.69
CA PHE A 78 6.02 -14.71 5.41
C PHE A 78 7.07 -13.87 4.68
N ASP A 79 8.31 -13.87 5.17
CA ASP A 79 9.36 -13.02 4.62
C ASP A 79 9.74 -13.42 3.20
N GLU A 80 9.82 -14.72 2.92
CA GLU A 80 10.08 -15.25 1.58
C GLU A 80 8.98 -14.85 0.58
N ARG A 81 7.72 -14.77 1.04
CA ARG A 81 6.56 -14.44 0.19
C ARG A 81 6.40 -12.96 -0.08
N VAL A 82 6.81 -12.09 0.86
CA VAL A 82 6.46 -10.67 0.84
C VAL A 82 7.67 -9.78 0.50
N PHE A 83 8.88 -10.15 0.93
CA PHE A 83 10.06 -9.30 0.86
C PHE A 83 11.13 -9.84 -0.08
N VAL A 84 11.92 -8.92 -0.62
CA VAL A 84 13.12 -9.25 -1.37
C VAL A 84 14.25 -9.57 -0.38
N PRO A 85 14.91 -10.73 -0.49
CA PRO A 85 15.98 -11.11 0.44
C PRO A 85 17.22 -10.22 0.29
N GLU A 86 17.91 -9.95 1.41
CA GLU A 86 19.12 -9.13 1.46
C GLU A 86 20.26 -9.66 0.57
N GLU A 87 20.41 -10.99 0.51
CA GLU A 87 21.48 -11.66 -0.25
C GLU A 87 21.26 -11.68 -1.77
N SER A 88 20.18 -11.07 -2.28
CA SER A 88 19.91 -11.01 -3.72
C SER A 88 20.91 -10.13 -4.50
N GLY A 89 21.76 -9.37 -3.80
CA GLY A 89 22.92 -8.72 -4.38
C GLY A 89 23.98 -9.73 -4.81
N SER A 90 24.15 -9.90 -6.12
CA SER A 90 25.23 -10.64 -6.82
C SER A 90 24.96 -12.04 -7.38
N GLY A 91 23.75 -12.35 -7.86
CA GLY A 91 23.63 -13.54 -8.73
C GLY A 91 22.28 -13.92 -9.31
N LYS A 92 21.17 -13.39 -8.79
CA LYS A 92 19.82 -13.73 -9.28
C LYS A 92 18.96 -12.48 -9.48
N GLY A 93 19.30 -11.64 -10.45
CA GLY A 93 18.43 -10.59 -11.01
C GLY A 93 17.93 -9.48 -10.07
N GLY A 94 18.20 -9.53 -8.77
CA GLY A 94 17.83 -8.52 -7.78
C GLY A 94 18.82 -7.38 -7.78
N SER A 95 18.30 -6.14 -7.75
CA SER A 95 19.14 -4.97 -7.50
C SER A 95 19.36 -4.82 -6.01
N ALA A 96 20.61 -4.61 -5.55
CA ALA A 96 20.94 -4.50 -4.13
C ALA A 96 20.14 -3.39 -3.40
N TRP A 97 19.72 -2.34 -4.10
CA TRP A 97 18.89 -1.28 -3.53
C TRP A 97 17.46 -1.72 -3.16
N MET A 98 16.98 -2.84 -3.69
CA MET A 98 15.67 -3.44 -3.38
C MET A 98 15.73 -4.43 -2.21
N ALA A 99 16.89 -4.68 -1.60
CA ALA A 99 17.00 -5.51 -0.40
C ALA A 99 16.02 -5.04 0.68
N ASN A 100 15.27 -5.96 1.29
CA ASN A 100 14.18 -5.70 2.25
C ASN A 100 12.99 -4.90 1.68
N GLY A 101 12.97 -4.65 0.36
CA GLY A 101 11.85 -4.04 -0.34
C GLY A 101 10.73 -5.06 -0.65
N SER A 102 9.65 -4.56 -1.25
CA SER A 102 8.54 -5.38 -1.74
C SER A 102 7.98 -4.81 -3.04
N TYR A 103 7.23 -5.63 -3.78
CA TYR A 103 6.58 -5.22 -5.02
C TYR A 103 5.08 -5.00 -4.79
N ALA A 104 4.63 -3.76 -4.97
CA ALA A 104 3.21 -3.41 -4.82
C ALA A 104 2.48 -3.42 -6.19
N VAL A 105 1.32 -4.07 -6.23
CA VAL A 105 0.40 -4.02 -7.39
C VAL A 105 -0.89 -3.33 -6.98
N VAL A 106 -1.23 -2.25 -7.68
CA VAL A 106 -2.45 -1.45 -7.40
C VAL A 106 -3.44 -1.59 -8.55
N ARG A 107 -4.67 -2.01 -8.24
CA ARG A 107 -5.76 -2.10 -9.22
C ARG A 107 -7.01 -1.40 -8.72
N ARG A 108 -7.62 -0.56 -9.57
CA ARG A 108 -8.94 0.01 -9.33
C ARG A 108 -10.01 -0.90 -9.92
N ILE A 109 -10.78 -1.57 -9.06
CA ILE A 109 -11.88 -2.47 -9.44
C ILE A 109 -13.20 -1.73 -9.19
N ARG A 110 -14.08 -1.74 -10.19
CA ARG A 110 -15.39 -1.05 -10.15
C ARG A 110 -16.46 -1.96 -9.55
#